data_AF-A0A2N2KGN3-F1
#
_entry.id   AF-A0A2N2KGN3-F1
#
_cell.length_a   1.000
_cell.length_b   1.000
_cell.length_c   1.000
_cell.angle_alpha   90.00
_cell.angle_beta   90.00
_cell.angle_gamma   90.00
#
_symmetry.space_group_name_H-M   'P 1'
#
loop_
_entity.id
_entity.type
_entity.pdbx_description
1 polymer ?
#
loop_
_entity_poly.entity_id
_entity_poly.type
_entity_poly.pdbx_seq_one_letter_code
_entity_poly.pdbx_strand_id
1 'polypeptide(L)' 'MPDYFYKVVLEPQPEGGFTAYVPGLPGCVSEGETYQETMDNIREAMELYLEVKKERDGEIIPDNVHITEMCVSL' A
#
# COMPACT_ATOMS: atom_id res chain seq x y z
N MET A 1 8.92 -18.43 0.28
CA MET A 1 7.48 -18.13 0.43
C MET A 1 6.95 -17.68 -0.93
N PRO A 2 5.66 -17.84 -1.24
CA PRO A 2 5.11 -17.27 -2.47
C PRO A 2 5.22 -15.75 -2.45
N ASP A 3 5.41 -15.15 -3.62
CA ASP A 3 5.38 -13.70 -3.79
C ASP A 3 3.91 -13.22 -3.82
N TYR A 4 3.63 -12.11 -3.13
CA TYR A 4 2.32 -11.44 -3.16
C TYR A 4 2.48 -10.06 -3.77
N PHE A 5 1.60 -9.72 -4.71
CA PHE A 5 1.61 -8.42 -5.39
C PHE A 5 0.40 -7.62 -4.96
N TYR A 6 0.64 -6.39 -4.49
CA TYR A 6 -0.40 -5.43 -4.12
C TYR A 6 -0.15 -4.11 -4.84
N LYS A 7 -1.23 -3.39 -5.15
CA LYS A 7 -1.15 -2.05 -5.71
C LYS A 7 -0.85 -1.03 -4.61
N VAL A 8 0.19 -0.24 -4.81
CA VAL A 8 0.55 0.90 -3.95
C VAL A 8 0.14 2.18 -4.67
N VAL A 9 -0.58 3.05 -3.96
CA VAL A 9 -0.91 4.40 -4.43
C VAL A 9 -0.02 5.39 -3.71
N LEU A 10 0.59 6.31 -4.46
CA LEU A 10 1.45 7.36 -3.95
C LEU A 10 0.80 8.72 -4.22
N GLU A 11 0.59 9.48 -3.15
CA GLU A 11 0.05 10.83 -3.19
C GLU A 11 1.18 11.82 -2.84
N PRO A 12 1.56 12.73 -3.76
CA PRO A 12 2.58 13.73 -3.48
C PRO A 12 2.15 14.67 -2.34
N GLN A 13 3.07 14.99 -1.44
CA GLN A 13 2.81 15.95 -0.35
C GLN A 13 3.26 17.38 -0.72
N PRO A 14 2.56 18.43 -0.23
CA PRO A 14 2.90 19.83 -0.53
C PRO A 14 4.34 20.22 -0.19
N GLU A 15 4.87 19.68 0.91
CA GLU A 15 6.23 19.89 1.43
C GLU A 15 7.31 19.07 0.70
N GLY A 16 6.91 18.19 -0.22
CA GLY A 16 7.77 17.20 -0.87
C GLY A 16 7.58 15.80 -0.30
N GLY A 17 8.07 14.79 -1.02
CA GLY A 17 7.82 13.39 -0.65
C GLY A 17 6.43 12.90 -1.02
N PHE A 18 6.01 11.80 -0.39
CA PHE A 18 4.76 11.11 -0.70
C PHE A 18 4.13 10.50 0.55
N THR A 19 2.80 10.43 0.57
CA THR A 19 2.07 9.45 1.37
C THR A 19 1.74 8.25 0.48
N ALA A 20 2.04 7.06 0.95
CA ALA A 20 1.68 5.81 0.32
C ALA A 20 0.56 5.11 1.06
N TYR A 21 -0.32 4.45 0.33
CA TYR A 21 -1.28 3.50 0.90
C TYR A 21 -1.53 2.33 -0.05
N VAL A 22 -2.04 1.24 0.53
CA VAL A 22 -2.31 -0.01 -0.20
C VAL A 22 -3.80 -0.31 -0.14
N PRO A 23 -4.59 -0.01 -1.19
CA PRO A 23 -6.04 -0.25 -1.18
C PRO A 23 -6.45 -1.69 -0.83
N GLY A 24 -5.64 -2.68 -1.25
CA GLY A 24 -5.88 -4.10 -0.94
C GLY A 24 -5.57 -4.50 0.50
N LEU A 25 -4.92 -3.62 1.28
CA LEU A 25 -4.59 -3.82 2.70
C LEU A 25 -5.09 -2.61 3.51
N PRO A 26 -6.40 -2.58 3.85
CA PRO A 26 -7.00 -1.44 4.54
C PRO A 26 -6.27 -1.09 5.84
N GLY A 27 -5.89 0.19 5.98
CA GLY A 27 -5.14 0.71 7.12
C GLY A 27 -3.61 0.66 6.95
N CYS A 28 -3.10 0.05 5.87
CA CYS A 28 -1.69 0.11 5.53
C CYS A 28 -1.39 1.44 4.81
N VAL A 29 -0.85 2.38 5.57
CA VAL A 29 -0.49 3.75 5.15
C VAL A 29 0.89 4.06 5.70
N SER A 30 1.70 4.78 4.92
CA SER A 30 3.02 5.24 5.33
C SER A 30 3.40 6.51 4.56
N GLU A 31 4.51 7.15 4.92
CA GLU A 31 5.00 8.37 4.29
C GLU A 31 6.52 8.41 4.25
N GLY A 32 7.09 9.28 3.42
CA GLY A 32 8.53 9.54 3.35
C GLY A 32 8.87 10.81 2.57
N GLU A 33 10.03 11.37 2.83
CA GLU A 33 10.52 12.61 2.19
C GLU A 33 10.93 12.35 0.73
N THR A 34 11.25 11.10 0.39
CA THR A 34 11.59 10.69 -0.97
C THR A 34 10.72 9.53 -1.44
N TYR A 35 10.67 9.32 -2.77
CA TYR A 35 10.01 8.16 -3.35
C TYR A 35 10.56 6.85 -2.76
N GLN A 36 11.88 6.72 -2.68
CA GLN A 36 12.53 5.50 -2.21
C GLN A 36 12.20 5.22 -0.74
N GLU A 37 12.33 6.23 0.12
CA GLU A 37 11.98 6.12 1.54
C GLU A 37 10.51 5.76 1.72
N THR A 38 9.60 6.41 0.98
CA THR A 38 8.17 6.10 1.05
C THR A 38 7.91 4.64 0.66
N MET A 39 8.58 4.15 -0.39
CA MET A 39 8.45 2.76 -0.86
C MET A 39 9.03 1.75 0.13
N ASP A 40 10.07 2.11 0.86
CA ASP A 40 10.66 1.25 1.89
C ASP A 40 9.74 1.21 3.13
N ASN A 41 9.27 2.37 3.59
CA ASN A 41 8.37 2.47 4.75
C ASN A 41 7.02 1.78 4.51
N ILE A 42 6.42 1.91 3.31
CA ILE A 42 5.16 1.19 3.02
C ILE A 42 5.38 -0.31 2.88
N ARG A 43 6.54 -0.76 2.38
CA ARG A 43 6.86 -2.19 2.29
C ARG A 43 6.93 -2.81 3.69
N GLU A 44 7.62 -2.18 4.63
CA GLU A 44 7.69 -2.65 6.02
C GLU A 44 6.29 -2.73 6.66
N ALA A 45 5.45 -1.71 6.44
CA ALA A 45 4.07 -1.72 6.91
C ALA A 45 3.25 -2.89 6.30
N MET A 46 3.44 -3.18 5.02
CA MET A 46 2.80 -4.32 4.34
C MET A 46 3.26 -5.65 4.93
N GLU A 47 4.55 -5.82 5.16
CA GLU A 47 5.13 -7.05 5.72
C GLU A 47 4.54 -7.36 7.11
N LEU A 48 4.51 -6.36 7.99
CA LEU A 48 3.92 -6.47 9.33
C LEU A 48 2.43 -6.78 9.27
N TYR A 49 1.68 -6.12 8.38
CA TYR A 49 0.26 -6.37 8.20
C TYR A 49 -0.01 -7.82 7.79
N LEU A 50 0.75 -8.32 6.81
CA LEU A 50 0.59 -9.67 6.26
C LEU A 50 1.01 -10.74 7.25
N GLU A 51 2.04 -10.49 8.06
CA GLU A 51 2.45 -11.37 9.15
C GLU A 51 1.30 -11.54 10.15
N VAL A 52 0.77 -10.44 10.70
CA VAL A 52 -0.35 -10.47 11.65
C VAL A 52 -1.59 -11.13 11.04
N LYS A 53 -1.89 -10.86 9.77
CA LYS A 53 -3.04 -11.47 9.09
C LYS A 53 -2.87 -12.97 8.93
N LYS A 54 -1.68 -13.43 8.55
CA LYS A 54 -1.37 -14.85 8.46
C LYS A 54 -1.46 -15.55 9.81
N GLU A 55 -1.00 -14.92 10.88
CA GLU A 55 -1.09 -15.47 12.24
C GLU A 55 -2.55 -15.61 12.73
N ARG A 56 -3.40 -14.65 12.38
CA ARG A 56 -4.81 -14.62 12.83
C ARG A 56 -5.73 -15.50 12.01
N ASP A 57 -5.60 -15.45 10.69
CA ASP A 57 -6.57 -16.01 9.75
C ASP A 57 -6.04 -17.24 9.00
N GLY A 58 -4.73 -17.50 9.05
CA GLY A 58 -4.07 -18.65 8.41
C GLY A 58 -3.89 -18.52 6.88
N GLU A 59 -4.47 -17.51 6.25
CA GLU A 59 -4.42 -17.30 4.79
C GLU A 59 -4.10 -15.84 4.45
N ILE A 60 -3.26 -15.64 3.44
CA ILE A 60 -3.03 -14.34 2.81
C ILE A 60 -3.85 -14.31 1.52
N ILE A 61 -4.78 -13.35 1.44
CA ILE A 61 -5.65 -13.16 0.28
C ILE A 61 -4.91 -12.29 -0.74
N PRO A 62 -4.70 -12.73 -1.99
CA PRO A 62 -4.10 -11.91 -3.04
C PRO A 62 -4.88 -10.62 -3.32
N ASP A 63 -4.18 -9.59 -3.82
CA ASP A 63 -4.82 -8.33 -4.19
C ASP A 63 -5.82 -8.51 -5.34
N ASN A 64 -7.06 -8.07 -5.12
CA ASN A 64 -8.13 -8.07 -6.11
C ASN A 64 -8.65 -6.66 -6.44
N VAL A 65 -7.98 -5.61 -5.94
CA VAL A 65 -8.38 -4.22 -6.20
C VAL A 65 -8.13 -3.86 -7.65
N HIS A 66 -9.10 -3.18 -8.27
CA HIS A 66 -8.96 -2.60 -9.61
C HIS A 66 -8.85 -1.08 -9.47
N ILE A 67 -7.72 -0.52 -9.90
CA ILE A 67 -7.52 0.94 -9.95
C ILE A 67 -7.96 1.41 -11.34
N THR A 68 -8.89 2.37 -11.39
CA THR A 68 -9.40 2.92 -12.63
C THR A 68 -9.60 4.43 -12.48
N GLU A 69 -9.29 5.17 -13.54
CA GLU A 69 -9.54 6.61 -13.60
C GLU A 69 -10.97 6.85 -14.10
N MET A 70 -11.65 7.84 -13.54
CA MET A 70 -12.99 8.22 -13.95
C MET A 70 -13.03 9.72 -14.23
N CYS A 71 -13.37 10.08 -15.46
CA CYS A 71 -13.56 11.46 -15.86
C CYS A 71 -14.87 12.01 -15.29
N VAL A 72 -14.81 13.19 -14.68
CA VAL A 72 -15.99 13.97 -14.27
C VAL A 72 -15.94 15.33 -14.95
N SER A 73 -17.10 15.84 -15.36
CA SER A 73 -17.25 17.19 -15.90
C SER A 73 -18.15 17.97 -14.95
N LEU A 74 -17.68 19.13 -14.51
CA LEU A 74 -18.42 20.08 -13.66
C LEU A 74 -19.05 21.18 -14.53
#